data_AF-W2K5V1-F1
#
_entry.id   AF-W2K5V1-F1
#
_cell.length_a   1.000
_cell.length_b   1.000
_cell.length_c   1.000
_cell.angle_alpha   90.00
_cell.angle_beta   90.00
_cell.angle_gamma   90.00
#
_symmetry.space_group_name_H-M   'P 1'
#
loop_
_entity.id
_entity.type
_entity.pdbx_description
1 polymer ?
#
loop_
_entity_poly.entity_id
_entity_poly.type
_entity_poly.pdbx_seq_one_letter_code
_entity_poly.pdbx_strand_id
1 'polypeptide(L)' 'MTALWYWMTPHAGRVIHDVVAGENGFAQSTDIINGGLECGPDAPNTGNEQQRITYFTKMCEALGVEPLGATSCNA' A
#
# COMPACT_ATOMS: atom_id res chain seq x y z
N MET A 1 -0.95 -11.09 -17.20
CA MET A 1 0.43 -10.72 -16.83
C MET A 1 0.59 -9.20 -16.92
N THR A 2 -0.03 -8.46 -16.00
CA THR A 2 0.00 -6.97 -15.99
C THR A 2 0.20 -6.41 -14.58
N ALA A 3 -0.15 -7.17 -13.53
CA ALA A 3 0.06 -6.75 -12.14
C ALA A 3 1.53 -6.44 -11.82
N LEU A 4 2.47 -7.33 -12.20
CA LEU A 4 3.90 -7.08 -12.01
C LEU A 4 4.40 -5.89 -12.83
N TRP A 5 3.91 -5.71 -14.05
CA TRP A 5 4.24 -4.52 -14.85
C TRP A 5 3.79 -3.24 -14.13
N TYR A 6 2.56 -3.20 -13.62
CA TYR A 6 2.03 -2.04 -12.88
C TYR A 6 2.84 -1.77 -11.61
N TRP A 7 3.26 -2.82 -10.89
CA TRP A 7 4.09 -2.75 -9.68
C TRP A 7 5.48 -2.15 -9.92
N MET A 8 6.05 -2.40 -11.10
CA MET A 8 7.39 -1.93 -11.49
C MET A 8 7.38 -0.61 -12.30
N THR A 9 6.22 -0.12 -12.71
CA THR A 9 6.11 1.07 -13.57
C THR A 9 5.95 2.34 -12.73
N PRO A 10 6.63 3.45 -13.06
CA PRO A 10 6.43 4.73 -12.37
C PRO A 10 5.01 5.30 -12.56
N HIS A 11 4.41 5.74 -11.46
CA HIS A 11 3.14 6.47 -11.40
C HIS A 11 3.40 7.81 -10.70
N ALA A 12 3.25 8.92 -11.43
CA ALA A 12 3.59 10.26 -10.94
C ALA A 12 5.00 10.37 -10.32
N GLY A 13 5.98 9.66 -10.89
CA GLY A 13 7.36 9.65 -10.42
C GLY A 13 7.67 8.69 -9.28
N ARG A 14 6.69 7.91 -8.80
CA ARG A 14 6.86 6.89 -7.74
C ARG A 14 6.68 5.49 -8.31
N VAL A 15 7.53 4.54 -7.91
CA VAL A 15 7.42 3.12 -8.29
C VAL A 15 7.03 2.32 -7.05
N ILE A 16 6.02 1.45 -7.16
CA ILE A 16 5.52 0.70 -6.01
C ILE A 16 6.61 -0.22 -5.44
N HIS A 17 7.34 -0.91 -6.31
CA HIS A 17 8.48 -1.73 -5.92
C HIS A 17 9.54 -0.99 -5.10
N ASP A 18 9.81 0.28 -5.43
CA ASP A 18 10.84 1.05 -4.76
C ASP A 18 10.34 1.56 -3.39
N VAL A 19 9.08 2.03 -3.30
CA VAL A 19 8.55 2.57 -2.04
C VAL A 19 8.22 1.49 -1.01
N VAL A 20 7.78 0.29 -1.44
CA VAL A 20 7.34 -0.77 -0.53
C VAL A 20 8.49 -1.31 0.33
N ALA A 21 9.74 -1.15 -0.14
CA ALA A 21 10.94 -1.55 0.59
C ALA A 21 11.37 -0.54 1.68
N GLY A 22 10.75 0.63 1.74
CA GLY A 22 11.04 1.68 2.72
C GLY A 22 10.09 1.70 3.92
N GLU A 23 10.36 2.61 4.86
CA GLU A 23 9.45 2.88 5.98
C GLU A 23 8.12 3.46 5.50
N ASN A 24 7.01 3.01 6.10
CA ASN A 24 5.65 3.32 5.66
C ASN A 24 5.34 2.86 4.22
N GLY A 25 6.16 1.95 3.67
CA GLY A 25 6.11 1.56 2.27
C GLY A 25 4.76 0.97 1.85
N PHE A 26 4.09 0.26 2.77
CA PHE A 26 2.76 -0.29 2.50
C PHE A 26 1.70 0.80 2.34
N ALA A 27 1.62 1.78 3.25
CA ALA A 27 0.71 2.91 3.12
C ALA A 27 0.95 3.69 1.82
N GLN A 28 2.23 3.93 1.48
CA GLN A 28 2.61 4.56 0.22
C GLN A 28 2.20 3.74 -1.01
N SER A 29 2.26 2.41 -0.94
CA SER A 29 1.81 1.55 -2.04
C SER A 29 0.31 1.64 -2.27
N THR A 30 -0.49 1.70 -1.19
CA THR A 30 -1.95 1.86 -1.27
C THR A 30 -2.31 3.20 -1.91
N ASP A 31 -1.61 4.27 -1.52
CA ASP A 31 -1.78 5.60 -2.10
C ASP A 31 -1.46 5.64 -3.61
N ILE A 32 -0.41 4.96 -4.07
CA ILE A 32 -0.12 4.86 -5.52
C ILE A 32 -1.24 4.11 -6.26
N ILE A 33 -1.74 3.02 -5.67
CA ILE A 33 -2.73 2.16 -6.32
C ILE A 33 -4.08 2.86 -6.45
N ASN A 34 -4.56 3.54 -5.40
CA ASN A 34 -5.89 4.14 -5.39
C ASN A 34 -6.07 5.28 -4.35
N GLY A 35 -5.02 6.07 -4.11
CA GLY A 35 -5.01 7.09 -3.07
C GLY A 35 -6.15 8.10 -3.17
N GLY A 36 -6.57 8.47 -4.37
CA GLY A 36 -7.69 9.40 -4.59
C GLY A 36 -9.05 8.90 -4.05
N LEU A 37 -9.20 7.62 -3.75
CA LEU A 37 -10.41 7.04 -3.14
C LEU A 37 -10.15 6.46 -1.75
N GLU A 38 -8.93 6.04 -1.46
CA GLU A 38 -8.62 5.21 -0.29
C GLU A 38 -7.76 5.91 0.77
N CYS A 39 -7.12 7.05 0.44
CA CYS A 39 -6.17 7.72 1.32
C CYS A 39 -6.52 9.18 1.60
N GLY A 40 -6.28 9.61 2.83
CA GLY A 40 -6.53 10.98 3.32
C GLY A 40 -7.81 11.11 4.14
N PRO A 41 -7.99 12.26 4.83
CA PRO A 41 -9.06 12.45 5.81
C PRO A 41 -10.47 12.34 5.21
N ASP A 42 -10.63 12.69 3.93
CA ASP A 42 -11.90 12.70 3.22
C ASP A 42 -12.05 11.51 2.24
N ALA A 43 -11.25 10.46 2.41
CA ALA A 43 -11.26 9.30 1.52
C ALA A 43 -12.64 8.61 1.51
N PRO A 44 -13.32 8.50 0.35
CA PRO A 44 -14.66 7.92 0.29
C PRO A 44 -14.68 6.39 0.51
N ASN A 45 -13.54 5.69 0.37
CA ASN A 45 -13.45 4.22 0.39
C ASN A 45 -12.40 3.67 1.36
N THR A 46 -12.33 4.17 2.59
CA THR A 46 -11.40 3.67 3.64
C THR A 46 -11.57 2.17 3.94
N GLY A 47 -12.77 1.61 3.72
CA GLY A 47 -13.01 0.17 3.88
C GLY A 47 -12.15 -0.71 2.96
N ASN A 48 -11.77 -0.23 1.77
CA ASN A 48 -10.90 -0.96 0.86
C ASN A 48 -9.45 -0.98 1.35
N GLU A 49 -8.97 0.14 1.89
CA GLU A 49 -7.66 0.23 2.51
C GLU A 49 -7.54 -0.73 3.70
N GLN A 50 -8.57 -0.80 4.56
CA GLN A 50 -8.60 -1.74 5.68
C GLN A 50 -8.51 -3.21 5.22
N GLN A 51 -9.12 -3.56 4.08
CA GLN A 51 -8.98 -4.89 3.49
C GLN A 51 -7.55 -5.15 3.01
N ARG A 52 -6.90 -4.17 2.36
CA ARG A 52 -5.48 -4.29 1.96
C ARG A 52 -4.59 -4.54 3.17
N ILE A 53 -4.76 -3.76 4.24
CA ILE A 53 -4.02 -3.92 5.50
C ILE A 53 -4.22 -5.33 6.04
N THR A 54 -5.45 -5.83 6.05
CA THR A 54 -5.77 -7.18 6.55
C THR A 54 -5.04 -8.27 5.76
N TYR A 55 -5.01 -8.19 4.42
CA TYR A 55 -4.27 -9.14 3.60
C TYR A 55 -2.77 -9.04 3.82
N PHE A 56 -2.24 -7.83 3.92
CA PHE A 56 -0.82 -7.59 4.15
C PHE A 56 -0.35 -8.15 5.49
N THR A 57 -1.07 -7.87 6.58
CA THR A 57 -0.76 -8.42 7.90
C THR A 57 -0.77 -9.94 7.90
N LYS A 58 -1.76 -10.58 7.26
CA LYS A 58 -1.79 -12.05 7.12
C LYS A 58 -0.58 -12.61 6.36
N MET A 59 -0.11 -11.90 5.33
CA MET A 59 1.11 -12.30 4.60
C MET A 59 2.36 -12.13 5.46
N CYS A 60 2.46 -11.03 6.22
CA CYS A 60 3.53 -10.80 7.17
C CYS A 60 3.59 -11.89 8.26
N GLU A 61 2.44 -12.23 8.86
CA GLU A 61 2.31 -13.32 9.84
C GLU A 61 2.77 -14.67 9.27
N ALA A 62 2.36 -15.00 8.04
CA ALA A 62 2.76 -16.25 7.39
C ALA A 62 4.28 -16.32 7.11
N LEU A 63 4.91 -15.17 6.89
CA LEU A 63 6.34 -15.05 6.62
C LEU A 63 7.18 -14.82 7.89
N GLY A 64 6.55 -14.60 9.05
CA GLY A 64 7.23 -14.33 10.32
C GLY A 64 7.97 -12.98 10.34
N VAL A 65 7.42 -11.98 9.65
CA VAL A 65 7.98 -10.62 9.58
C VAL A 65 6.99 -9.58 10.07
N GLU A 66 7.47 -8.41 10.48
CA GLU A 66 6.63 -7.28 10.90
C GLU A 66 6.57 -6.20 9.82
N PRO A 67 5.42 -5.52 9.64
CA PRO A 67 5.34 -4.29 8.87
C PRO A 67 6.32 -3.22 9.37
N LEU A 68 6.94 -2.50 8.44
CA LEU A 68 7.82 -1.38 8.77
C LEU A 68 7.06 -0.04 8.68
N GLY A 69 6.83 0.59 9.84
CA GLY A 69 6.14 1.87 9.94
C GLY A 69 4.61 1.74 9.78
N ALA A 70 3.97 2.83 9.38
CA ALA A 70 2.54 2.92 9.16
C ALA A 70 2.07 2.04 7.99
N THR A 71 1.07 1.22 8.27
CA THR A 71 0.33 0.44 7.27
C THR A 71 -0.88 1.19 6.72
N SER A 72 -1.36 2.22 7.42
CA SER A 72 -2.50 3.03 7.00
C SER A 72 -2.04 4.31 6.29
N CYS A 73 -2.75 4.68 5.23
CA CYS A 73 -2.61 5.97 4.54
C CYS A 73 -3.70 6.99 4.96
N ASN A 74 -4.51 6.65 5.98
CA ASN A 74 -5.52 7.49 6.59
C ASN A 74 -5.04 7.92 7.99
N ALA A 75 -4.11 8.88 8.02
CA ALA A 75 -3.59 9.48 9.25
C ALA A 75 -4.40 10.72 9.66
#